data_AF-A0A4R5MIT3-F1
#
_entry.id   AF-A0A4R5MIT3-F1
#
_cell.length_a   1.000
_cell.length_b   1.000
_cell.length_c   1.000
_cell.angle_alpha   90.00
_cell.angle_beta   90.00
_cell.angle_gamma   90.00
#
_symmetry.space_group_name_H-M   'P 1'
#
loop_
_entity.id
_entity.type
_entity.pdbx_description
1 polymer ?
#
loop_
_entity_poly.entity_id
_entity_poly.type
_entity_poly.pdbx_seq_one_letter_code
_entity_poly.pdbx_strand_id
1 'polypeptide(L)'
;MTRQKNNKLIGFWESVEYPGMIRVFETDGNYYTINKSGTKYVISLKGKYSVISDNMYRETAETARTESEMAFKDIDYNVKYRFLGSDQVVEFSGTIQYKDGRTPTNWVEKYNRVPTLD
;
A
#
# COMPACT_ATOMS: atom_id res chain seq x y z
N MET A 1 -18.92 -13.22 -3.68
CA MET A 1 -18.06 -12.57 -2.66
C MET A 1 -16.96 -13.56 -2.26
N THR A 2 -15.82 -13.61 -2.95
CA THR A 2 -14.81 -14.65 -2.65
C THR A 2 -13.36 -14.37 -3.11
N ARG A 3 -12.99 -13.14 -3.50
CA ARG A 3 -11.60 -12.86 -3.92
C ARG A 3 -10.65 -12.50 -2.76
N GLN A 4 -11.16 -12.03 -1.63
CA GLN A 4 -10.32 -11.47 -0.56
C GLN A 4 -9.68 -12.55 0.35
N LYS A 5 -10.33 -13.72 0.52
CA LYS A 5 -9.90 -14.75 1.48
C LYS A 5 -8.60 -15.50 1.09
N ASN A 6 -8.20 -15.45 -0.19
CA ASN A 6 -6.98 -16.09 -0.73
C ASN A 6 -6.01 -15.06 -1.35
N ASN A 7 -6.07 -13.81 -0.89
CA ASN A 7 -5.23 -12.76 -1.44
C ASN A 7 -3.80 -12.83 -0.88
N LYS A 8 -2.83 -13.13 -1.76
CA LYS A 8 -1.40 -13.17 -1.42
C LYS A 8 -0.85 -11.84 -0.87
N LEU A 9 -1.55 -10.71 -1.06
CA LEU A 9 -1.16 -9.42 -0.49
C LEU A 9 -1.35 -9.34 1.02
N ILE A 10 -2.21 -10.17 1.63
CA ILE A 10 -2.48 -10.09 3.08
C ILE A 10 -1.20 -10.29 3.87
N GLY A 11 -0.90 -9.40 4.82
CA GLY A 11 0.30 -9.44 5.65
C GLY A 11 1.06 -8.11 5.66
N PHE A 12 2.31 -8.17 6.11
CA PHE A 12 3.20 -7.03 6.29
C PHE A 12 4.27 -7.01 5.20
N TRP A 13 4.48 -5.83 4.63
CA TRP A 13 5.40 -5.61 3.52
C TRP A 13 6.26 -4.41 3.84
N GLU A 14 7.56 -4.60 4.05
CA GLU A 14 8.52 -3.53 4.32
C GLU A 14 9.20 -3.09 3.02
N SER A 15 9.28 -1.78 2.79
CA SER A 15 9.91 -1.22 1.60
C SER A 15 11.40 -1.54 1.56
N VAL A 16 11.88 -1.93 0.38
CA VAL A 16 13.31 -2.15 0.12
C VAL A 16 14.04 -0.81 0.03
N GLU A 17 13.39 0.20 -0.56
CA GLU A 17 13.98 1.53 -0.79
C GLU A 17 13.90 2.43 0.45
N TYR A 18 12.89 2.25 1.30
CA TYR A 18 12.65 3.06 2.50
C TYR A 18 12.49 2.17 3.75
N PRO A 19 13.59 1.69 4.34
CA PRO A 19 13.54 0.86 5.54
C PRO A 19 12.71 1.50 6.67
N GLY A 20 11.86 0.71 7.31
CA GLY A 20 10.89 1.19 8.30
C GLY A 20 9.57 1.70 7.73
N MET A 21 9.41 1.86 6.41
CA MET A 21 8.10 2.06 5.78
C MET A 21 7.46 0.71 5.48
N ILE A 22 6.29 0.46 6.07
CA ILE A 22 5.61 -0.83 6.00
C ILE A 22 4.18 -0.63 5.49
N ARG A 23 3.80 -1.41 4.46
CA ARG A 23 2.41 -1.57 4.03
C ARG A 23 1.81 -2.81 4.69
N VAL A 24 0.59 -2.67 5.20
CA VAL A 24 -0.15 -3.75 5.86
C VAL A 24 -1.47 -3.95 5.14
N PHE A 25 -1.80 -5.19 4.78
CA PHE A 25 -3.07 -5.57 4.18
C PHE A 25 -3.76 -6.62 5.05
N GLU A 26 -4.97 -6.33 5.50
CA GLU A 26 -5.74 -7.21 6.38
C GLU A 26 -6.78 -8.05 5.61
N THR A 27 -7.26 -9.11 6.24
CA THR A 27 -8.24 -10.04 5.64
C THR A 27 -9.62 -9.43 5.45
N ASP A 28 -9.95 -8.39 6.22
CA ASP A 28 -11.23 -7.68 6.20
C ASP A 28 -11.26 -6.50 5.20
N GLY A 29 -10.16 -6.31 4.47
CA GLY A 29 -10.03 -5.25 3.47
C GLY A 29 -9.51 -3.91 3.99
N ASN A 30 -9.01 -3.82 5.22
CA ASN A 30 -8.24 -2.65 5.63
C ASN A 30 -6.83 -2.66 5.05
N TYR A 31 -6.30 -1.48 4.74
CA TYR A 31 -4.87 -1.30 4.51
C TYR A 31 -4.30 -0.14 5.33
N TYR A 32 -3.00 -0.23 5.61
CA TYR A 32 -2.25 0.78 6.34
C TYR A 32 -0.89 1.00 5.70
N THR A 33 -0.43 2.24 5.70
CA THR A 33 0.99 2.57 5.57
C THR A 33 1.47 3.03 6.94
N ILE A 34 2.52 2.39 7.42
CA ILE A 34 3.13 2.62 8.73
C ILE A 34 4.57 3.06 8.50
N ASN A 35 5.01 4.07 9.24
CA ASN A 35 6.41 4.48 9.28
C ASN A 35 6.99 4.22 10.68
N LYS A 36 8.16 3.56 10.73
CA LYS A 36 8.94 3.39 11.94
C LYS A 36 9.71 4.68 12.23
N SER A 37 9.46 5.27 13.40
CA SER A 37 10.16 6.45 13.90
C SER A 37 10.80 6.10 15.23
N GLY A 38 12.08 5.71 15.19
CA GLY A 38 12.78 5.14 16.35
C GLY A 38 12.14 3.83 16.81
N THR A 39 11.69 3.78 18.06
CA THR A 39 11.01 2.60 18.66
C THR A 39 9.49 2.62 18.48
N LYS A 40 8.93 3.59 17.76
CA LYS A 40 7.48 3.76 17.60
C LYS A 40 7.06 3.55 16.15
N TYR A 41 5.89 2.96 15.99
CA TYR A 41 5.20 2.88 14.70
C TYR A 41 4.13 3.96 14.61
N VAL A 42 4.11 4.65 13.47
CA VAL A 42 3.14 5.70 13.17
C VAL A 42 2.39 5.33 11.90
N ILE A 43 1.07 5.14 12.02
CA ILE A 43 0.19 5.01 10.85
C ILE A 43 0.17 6.38 10.16
N SER A 44 0.66 6.42 8.92
CA SER A 44 0.67 7.62 8.07
C SER A 44 -0.49 7.64 7.08
N LEU A 45 -1.01 6.46 6.71
CA LEU A 45 -2.16 6.30 5.83
C LEU A 45 -2.97 5.08 6.28
N LYS A 46 -4.29 5.20 6.22
CA LYS A 46 -5.23 4.11 6.43
C LYS A 46 -6.35 4.21 5.42
N GLY A 47 -6.84 3.08 4.95
CA GLY A 47 -8.12 3.02 4.25
C GLY A 47 -8.58 1.61 3.93
N LYS A 48 -9.32 1.47 2.84
CA LYS A 48 -9.81 0.18 2.33
C LYS A 48 -9.06 -0.23 1.08
N TYR A 49 -8.94 -1.53 0.87
CA TYR A 49 -8.45 -2.06 -0.39
C TYR A 49 -9.32 -3.20 -0.92
N SER A 50 -9.30 -3.38 -2.24
CA SER A 50 -10.05 -4.43 -2.92
C SER A 50 -9.29 -4.93 -4.15
N VAL A 51 -9.04 -6.23 -4.23
CA VAL A 51 -8.41 -6.85 -5.41
C VAL A 51 -9.39 -6.86 -6.57
N ILE A 52 -9.01 -6.23 -7.68
CA ILE A 52 -9.85 -6.08 -8.87
C ILE A 52 -9.44 -7.04 -9.99
N SER A 53 -8.16 -7.43 -10.08
CA SER A 53 -7.64 -8.48 -10.97
C SER A 53 -6.45 -9.19 -10.35
N ASP A 54 -5.90 -10.20 -11.05
CA ASP A 54 -4.78 -11.01 -10.55
C ASP A 54 -3.50 -10.22 -10.25
N ASN A 55 -3.38 -9.01 -10.81
CA ASN A 55 -2.22 -8.13 -10.69
C ASN A 55 -2.58 -6.69 -10.35
N MET A 56 -3.81 -6.43 -9.87
CA MET A 56 -4.25 -5.08 -9.54
C MET A 56 -5.23 -5.06 -8.36
N TYR A 57 -5.04 -4.10 -7.46
CA TYR A 57 -6.00 -3.76 -6.43
C TYR A 57 -6.30 -2.28 -6.44
N ARG A 58 -7.44 -1.91 -5.87
CA ARG A 58 -7.83 -0.54 -5.60
C ARG A 58 -7.59 -0.23 -4.13
N GLU A 59 -7.00 0.92 -3.82
CA GLU A 59 -6.99 1.53 -2.48
C GLU A 59 -7.98 2.70 -2.47
N THR A 60 -8.69 2.86 -1.35
CA THR A 60 -9.51 4.02 -1.05
C THR A 60 -9.05 4.55 0.30
N ALA A 61 -8.35 5.68 0.30
CA ALA A 61 -7.81 6.29 1.52
C ALA A 61 -8.93 6.88 2.39
N GLU A 62 -8.95 6.53 3.68
CA GLU A 62 -9.91 7.07 4.67
C GLU A 62 -9.29 8.21 5.49
N THR A 63 -8.04 8.05 5.90
CA THR A 63 -7.31 9.02 6.73
C THR A 63 -5.82 9.03 6.38
N ALA A 64 -5.19 10.20 6.37
CA ALA A 64 -3.73 10.32 6.33
C ALA A 64 -3.25 11.22 7.48
N ARG A 65 -1.99 11.10 7.92
CA ARG A 65 -1.48 11.80 9.12
C ARG A 65 -0.55 12.98 8.82
N THR A 66 -0.35 13.36 7.56
CA THR A 66 0.54 14.48 7.16
C THR A 66 -0.09 15.32 6.04
N GLU A 67 0.65 16.30 5.48
CA GLU A 67 0.29 17.06 4.25
C GLU A 67 -0.18 16.19 3.07
N SER A 68 0.08 14.88 3.14
CA SER A 68 -0.49 13.84 2.28
C SER A 68 -2.03 13.70 2.36
N GLU A 69 -2.71 14.18 3.41
CA GLU A 69 -4.18 14.21 3.49
C GLU A 69 -4.82 14.88 2.27
N MET A 70 -4.25 16.01 1.81
CA MET A 70 -4.77 16.71 0.64
C MET A 70 -4.47 15.97 -0.67
N ALA A 71 -3.40 15.17 -0.71
CA ALA A 71 -2.99 14.42 -1.88
C ALA A 71 -3.77 13.11 -2.07
N PHE A 72 -4.37 12.55 -1.01
CA PHE A 72 -5.03 11.23 -1.05
C PHE A 72 -6.54 11.25 -0.74
N LYS A 73 -7.09 12.36 -0.24
CA LYS A 73 -8.53 12.45 0.07
C LYS A 73 -9.41 12.26 -1.19
N ASP A 74 -10.34 11.32 -1.10
CA ASP A 74 -11.29 10.94 -2.15
C ASP A 74 -10.60 10.50 -3.45
N ILE A 75 -9.48 9.77 -3.36
CA ILE A 75 -8.80 9.17 -4.51
C ILE A 75 -8.86 7.65 -4.41
N ASP A 76 -9.49 7.05 -5.41
CA ASP A 76 -9.38 5.62 -5.69
C ASP A 76 -8.08 5.37 -6.46
N TYR A 77 -7.19 4.60 -5.86
CA TYR A 77 -5.88 4.32 -6.44
C TYR A 77 -5.82 2.89 -6.96
N ASN A 78 -5.69 2.71 -8.26
CA ASN A 78 -5.43 1.39 -8.83
C ASN A 78 -3.92 1.10 -8.78
N VAL A 79 -3.51 0.28 -7.81
CA VAL A 79 -2.13 -0.21 -7.69
C VAL A 79 -1.99 -1.51 -8.47
N LYS A 80 -1.01 -1.56 -9.37
CA LYS A 80 -0.56 -2.83 -9.96
C LYS A 80 0.43 -3.50 -9.02
N TYR A 81 0.36 -4.82 -8.90
CA TYR A 81 1.30 -5.60 -8.12
C TYR A 81 1.81 -6.81 -8.89
N ARG A 82 3.06 -7.19 -8.61
CA ARG A 82 3.69 -8.38 -9.17
C ARG A 82 4.59 -9.02 -8.11
N PHE A 83 4.27 -10.26 -7.73
CA PHE A 83 5.16 -11.06 -6.88
C PHE A 83 6.39 -11.48 -7.68
N LEU A 84 7.57 -11.34 -7.08
CA LEU A 84 8.84 -11.69 -7.68
C LEU A 84 9.38 -12.96 -7.01
N GLY A 85 9.53 -14.03 -7.80
CA GLY A 85 10.06 -15.30 -7.29
C GLY A 85 9.16 -15.97 -6.26
N SER A 86 9.62 -16.05 -5.01
CA SER A 86 9.07 -16.90 -3.92
C SER A 86 7.87 -16.31 -3.17
N ASP A 87 7.09 -15.41 -3.77
CA ASP A 87 6.03 -14.61 -3.11
C ASP A 87 6.51 -13.85 -1.85
N GLN A 88 7.83 -13.75 -1.62
CA GLN A 88 8.43 -12.99 -0.52
C GLN A 88 8.76 -11.55 -0.90
N VAL A 89 8.76 -11.25 -2.20
CA VAL A 89 9.00 -9.91 -2.71
C VAL A 89 7.84 -9.53 -3.60
N VAL A 90 7.30 -8.33 -3.41
CA VAL A 90 6.27 -7.75 -4.27
C VAL A 90 6.76 -6.42 -4.80
N GLU A 91 6.53 -6.20 -6.10
CA GLU A 91 6.70 -4.90 -6.74
C GLU A 91 5.32 -4.28 -6.87
N PHE A 92 5.14 -3.09 -6.30
CA PHE A 92 3.97 -2.25 -6.46
C PHE A 92 4.27 -1.12 -7.44
N SER A 93 3.28 -0.75 -8.24
CA SER A 93 3.39 0.40 -9.13
C SER A 93 2.06 1.09 -9.37
N GLY A 94 2.12 2.38 -9.68
CA GLY A 94 0.96 3.13 -10.11
C GLY A 94 1.29 4.55 -10.57
N THR A 95 0.24 5.31 -10.88
CA THR A 95 0.31 6.74 -11.21
C THR A 95 -0.47 7.59 -10.21
N ILE A 96 0.20 8.54 -9.55
CA ILE A 96 -0.44 9.58 -8.73
C ILE A 96 -0.93 10.68 -9.66
N GLN A 97 -2.24 10.96 -9.61
CA GLN A 97 -2.90 12.03 -10.35
C GLN A 97 -3.23 13.17 -9.38
N TYR A 98 -2.71 14.37 -9.64
CA TYR A 98 -2.95 15.53 -8.77
C TYR A 98 -4.14 16.35 -9.27
N LYS A 99 -5.04 16.72 -8.34
CA LYS A 99 -6.23 17.52 -8.64
C LYS A 99 -5.91 18.96 -9.06
N ASP A 100 -4.71 19.45 -8.80
CA ASP A 100 -4.23 20.80 -9.12
C ASP A 100 -3.59 20.92 -10.51
N GLY A 101 -3.67 19.87 -11.34
CA GLY A 101 -3.14 19.87 -12.70
C GLY A 101 -1.63 19.68 -12.80
N ARG A 102 -0.94 19.41 -11.68
CA ARG A 102 0.49 19.01 -11.73
C ARG A 102 0.67 17.70 -12.50
N THR A 103 1.85 17.57 -13.12
CA THR A 103 2.23 16.38 -13.88
C THR A 103 2.06 15.11 -13.03
N PRO A 104 1.36 14.08 -13.55
CA PRO A 104 1.20 12.83 -12.84
C PRO A 104 2.55 12.18 -12.54
N THR A 105 2.69 11.58 -11.35
CA THR A 105 3.92 10.90 -10.94
C THR A 105 3.71 9.40 -11.01
N ASN A 106 4.49 8.71 -11.84
CA ASN A 106 4.57 7.25 -11.79
C ASN A 106 5.52 6.83 -10.68
N TRP A 107 5.16 5.79 -9.95
CA TRP A 107 6.03 5.18 -8.96
C TRP A 107 6.09 3.67 -9.13
N VAL A 108 7.22 3.10 -8.73
CA VAL A 108 7.49 1.67 -8.65
C VAL A 108 8.31 1.46 -7.39
N GLU A 109 7.88 0.56 -6.53
CA GLU A 109 8.53 0.29 -5.24
C GLU A 109 8.50 -1.21 -4.96
N LYS A 110 9.57 -1.71 -4.34
CA LYS A 110 9.66 -3.12 -3.96
C LYS A 110 9.52 -3.26 -2.47
N TYR A 111 8.88 -4.34 -2.07
CA TYR A 111 8.67 -4.66 -0.67
C TYR A 111 8.99 -6.11 -0.39
N ASN A 112 9.65 -6.34 0.74
CA ASN A 112 9.87 -7.66 1.29
C ASN A 112 8.74 -8.00 2.26
N ARG A 113 8.25 -9.24 2.22
CA ARG A 113 7.34 -9.74 3.23
C ARG A 113 8.07 -9.84 4.57
N VAL A 114 7.46 -9.32 5.62
CA VAL A 114 7.94 -9.47 7.00
C VAL A 114 6.89 -10.21 7.83
N PRO A 115 7.31 -11.06 8.79
CA PRO A 115 6.37 -11.90 9.53
C PRO A 115 5.52 -11.09 10.54
N THR A 116 6.08 -10.01 11.09
CA THR A 116 5.49 -9.18 12.14
C THR A 116 5.98 -7.74 12.03
N LEU A 117 5.32 -6.84 12.77
CA LEU A 117 5.88 -5.52 13.09
C LEU A 117 6.73 -5.70 14.36
N ASP A 118 8.05 -5.47 14.28
CA ASP A 118 9.01 -5.61 15.40
C ASP A 118 9.08 -4.38 16.32
#